data_AF-A0A7V5UJS7-F1
#
_entry.id   AF-A0A7V5UJS7-F1
#
_cell.length_a   1.000
_cell.length_b   1.000
_cell.length_c   1.000
_cell.angle_alpha   90.00
_cell.angle_beta   90.00
_cell.angle_gamma   90.00
#
_symmetry.space_group_name_H-M   'P 1'
#
loop_
_entity.id
_entity.type
_entity.pdbx_description
1 polymer ?
#
loop_
_entity_poly.entity_id
_entity_poly.type
_entity_poly.pdbx_seq_one_letter_code
_entity_poly.pdbx_strand_id
1 'polypeptide(L)'
;MTLDGGAAQAGWPYFVFGSATGTSPGLDFGGGLLLPLNFDVYFALTLNKPGLGAFGNFRGMLDGSGQSLSILTIPALMDPSLAGVTLHHAFLSGSVFGTPEFASNAVPLLLAP
;
A
#
# COMPACT_ATOMS: atom_id res chain seq x y z
N MET A 1 4.14 6.57 -5.99
CA MET A 1 2.82 6.98 -5.50
C MET A 1 3.00 7.80 -4.24
N THR A 2 2.25 8.89 -4.11
CA THR A 2 2.26 9.73 -2.90
C THR A 2 1.30 9.13 -1.88
N LEU A 3 1.77 8.96 -0.65
CA LEU A 3 0.92 8.65 0.50
C LEU A 3 0.53 9.98 1.15
N ASP A 4 -0.76 10.17 1.38
CA ASP A 4 -1.29 11.34 2.07
C ASP A 4 -2.29 10.89 3.13
N GLY A 5 -1.85 10.91 4.40
CA GLY A 5 -2.74 10.70 5.54
C GLY A 5 -3.37 12.01 6.02
N GLY A 6 -2.78 13.15 5.67
CA GLY A 6 -3.06 14.44 6.28
C GLY A 6 -2.25 14.70 7.56
N ALA A 7 -2.20 15.97 7.97
CA ALA A 7 -1.35 16.43 9.06
C ALA A 7 -1.65 15.80 10.43
N ALA A 8 -2.84 15.23 10.64
CA ALA A 8 -3.19 14.55 11.90
C ALA A 8 -2.40 13.25 12.09
N GLN A 9 -1.82 12.70 11.02
CA GLN A 9 -1.04 11.48 10.99
C GLN A 9 0.46 11.77 10.84
N ALA A 10 0.88 13.03 11.02
CA ALA A 10 2.28 13.41 10.98
C ALA A 10 3.12 12.61 11.99
N GLY A 11 4.24 12.04 11.54
CA GLY A 11 5.11 11.21 12.37
C GLY A 11 4.56 9.80 12.68
N TRP A 12 3.41 9.41 12.12
CA TRP A 12 2.86 8.08 12.35
C TRP A 12 3.55 7.02 11.47
N PRO A 13 3.73 5.78 11.99
CA PRO A 13 4.11 4.67 11.15
C PRO A 13 3.06 4.39 10.07
N TYR A 14 3.55 3.99 8.90
CA TYR A 14 2.70 3.53 7.80
C TYR A 14 3.20 2.22 7.19
N PHE A 15 2.26 1.50 6.58
CA PHE A 15 2.50 0.30 5.78
C PHE A 15 1.67 0.36 4.50
N VAL A 16 2.31 0.12 3.37
CA VAL A 16 1.69 0.03 2.06
C VAL A 16 1.42 -1.43 1.72
N PHE A 17 0.22 -1.69 1.21
CA PHE A 17 -0.24 -2.98 0.75
C PHE A 17 -0.63 -2.92 -0.72
N GLY A 18 -0.60 -4.08 -1.37
CA GLY A 18 -1.02 -4.25 -2.76
C GLY A 18 -2.12 -5.31 -2.91
N SER A 19 -2.95 -5.20 -3.95
CA SER A 19 -3.86 -6.25 -4.42
C SER A 19 -3.83 -6.29 -5.94
N ALA A 20 -3.74 -7.48 -6.51
CA ALA A 20 -3.82 -7.71 -7.96
C ALA A 20 -5.21 -8.20 -8.39
N THR A 21 -6.05 -8.60 -7.43
CA THR A 21 -7.38 -9.19 -7.67
C THR A 21 -8.55 -8.22 -7.48
N GLY A 22 -8.27 -7.01 -6.98
CA GLY A 22 -9.26 -5.92 -6.87
C GLY A 22 -9.33 -5.26 -5.50
N THR A 23 -10.36 -4.44 -5.31
CA THR A 23 -10.54 -3.55 -4.14
C THR A 23 -11.83 -3.80 -3.35
N SER A 24 -12.67 -4.75 -3.80
CA SER A 24 -13.93 -5.12 -3.17
C SER A 24 -13.96 -6.63 -2.89
N PRO A 25 -14.37 -7.06 -1.69
CA PRO A 25 -15.07 -6.28 -0.64
C PRO A 25 -14.18 -5.40 0.26
N GLY A 26 -12.85 -5.51 0.16
CA GLY A 26 -11.94 -4.88 1.11
C GLY A 26 -11.69 -5.73 2.35
N LEU A 27 -10.75 -5.28 3.20
CA LEU A 27 -10.38 -5.92 4.47
C LEU A 27 -10.79 -5.03 5.64
N ASP A 28 -11.65 -5.56 6.51
CA ASP A 28 -12.11 -4.89 7.72
C ASP A 28 -11.08 -5.09 8.85
N PHE A 29 -10.57 -3.98 9.38
CA PHE A 29 -9.64 -3.93 10.52
C PHE A 29 -10.35 -3.63 11.85
N GLY A 30 -11.69 -3.58 11.84
CA GLY A 30 -12.51 -3.20 12.98
C GLY A 30 -12.59 -1.69 13.17
N GLY A 31 -13.48 -1.24 14.08
CA GLY A 31 -13.63 0.18 14.40
C GLY A 31 -14.10 1.06 13.23
N GLY A 32 -14.67 0.47 12.18
CA GLY A 32 -15.04 1.16 10.95
C GLY A 32 -13.89 1.37 9.97
N LEU A 33 -12.71 0.81 10.24
CA LEU A 33 -11.53 0.94 9.39
C LEU A 33 -11.52 -0.14 8.31
N LEU A 34 -11.78 0.27 7.07
CA LEU A 34 -11.77 -0.61 5.90
C LEU A 34 -10.57 -0.29 5.00
N LEU A 35 -9.72 -1.28 4.75
CA LEU A 35 -8.68 -1.21 3.73
C LEU A 35 -9.26 -1.70 2.40
N PRO A 36 -9.37 -0.85 1.35
CA PRO A 36 -10.03 -1.20 0.09
C PRO A 36 -9.14 -2.06 -0.82
N LEU A 37 -8.69 -3.22 -0.34
CA LEU A 37 -7.86 -4.20 -1.05
C LEU A 37 -8.35 -5.61 -0.76
N ASN A 38 -8.15 -6.52 -1.71
CA ASN A 38 -8.39 -7.94 -1.51
C ASN A 38 -7.13 -8.65 -0.98
N PHE A 39 -7.32 -9.68 -0.16
CA PHE A 39 -6.21 -10.49 0.33
C PHE A 39 -5.84 -11.55 -0.72
N ASP A 40 -4.76 -11.30 -1.46
CA ASP A 40 -4.23 -12.20 -2.48
C ASP A 40 -2.71 -12.41 -2.34
N VAL A 41 -2.11 -13.10 -3.31
CA VAL A 41 -0.66 -13.38 -3.32
C VAL A 41 0.17 -12.10 -3.33
N TYR A 42 -0.30 -11.05 -4.02
CA TYR A 42 0.39 -9.76 -4.07
C TYR A 42 0.27 -9.00 -2.74
N PHE A 43 -0.89 -9.08 -2.09
CA PHE A 43 -1.08 -8.59 -0.72
C PHE A 43 -0.11 -9.26 0.24
N ALA A 44 -0.07 -10.59 0.24
CA ALA A 44 0.84 -11.36 1.09
C ALA A 44 2.31 -11.00 0.83
N LEU A 45 2.68 -10.73 -0.43
CA LEU A 45 4.04 -10.31 -0.80
C LEU A 45 4.40 -8.94 -0.20
N THR A 46 3.53 -7.94 -0.38
CA THR A 46 3.75 -6.58 0.15
C THR A 46 3.75 -6.53 1.68
N LEU A 47 2.91 -7.36 2.33
CA LEU A 47 2.89 -7.52 3.78
C LEU A 47 4.18 -8.14 4.34
N ASN A 48 4.64 -9.25 3.75
CA ASN A 48 5.76 -10.01 4.30
C ASN A 48 7.13 -9.47 3.88
N LYS A 49 7.22 -8.77 2.74
CA LYS A 49 8.49 -8.30 2.20
C LYS A 49 8.44 -6.82 1.76
N PRO A 50 8.04 -5.87 2.63
CA PRO A 50 7.90 -4.45 2.27
C PRO A 50 9.22 -3.73 1.95
N GLY A 51 10.37 -4.42 1.99
CA GLY A 51 11.68 -3.91 1.59
C GLY A 51 12.41 -4.80 0.58
N LEU A 52 11.69 -5.73 -0.08
CA LEU A 52 12.23 -6.39 -1.27
C LEU A 52 12.62 -5.30 -2.28
N GLY A 53 13.71 -5.47 -3.05
CA GLY A 53 14.28 -4.39 -3.87
C GLY A 53 13.32 -3.67 -4.83
N ALA A 54 12.16 -4.24 -5.14
CA ALA A 54 11.09 -3.60 -5.91
C ALA A 54 10.22 -2.61 -5.11
N PHE A 55 10.19 -2.70 -3.78
CA PHE A 55 9.32 -1.94 -2.88
C PHE A 55 10.12 -0.89 -2.10
N GLY A 56 10.31 0.28 -2.70
CA GLY A 56 10.90 1.44 -2.04
C GLY A 56 9.90 2.11 -1.13
N ASN A 57 10.21 2.24 0.16
CA ASN A 57 9.38 2.93 1.16
C ASN A 57 7.94 2.38 1.25
N PHE A 58 7.77 1.05 1.27
CA PHE A 58 6.46 0.44 1.56
C PHE A 58 6.19 0.34 3.07
N ARG A 59 7.17 0.70 3.90
CA ARG A 59 7.03 0.86 5.35
C ARG A 59 7.93 1.98 5.82
N GLY A 60 7.41 2.85 6.67
CA GLY A 60 8.18 3.99 7.18
C GLY A 60 7.36 4.84 8.14
N MET A 61 7.79 6.10 8.30
CA MET A 61 7.06 7.14 9.03
C MET A 61 6.58 8.20 8.04
N LEU A 62 5.36 8.70 8.26
CA LEU A 62 4.88 9.89 7.57
C LEU A 62 5.65 11.12 8.04
N ASP A 63 5.90 12.07 7.15
CA ASP A 63 6.63 13.31 7.45
C ASP A 63 5.80 14.30 8.30
N GLY A 64 6.32 15.51 8.50
CA GLY A 64 5.66 16.56 9.28
C GLY A 64 4.32 17.04 8.71
N SER A 65 4.02 16.71 7.46
CA SER A 65 2.73 16.96 6.79
C SER A 65 1.83 15.73 6.74
N GLY A 66 2.26 14.58 7.28
CA GLY A 66 1.51 13.33 7.17
C GLY A 66 1.65 12.66 5.79
N GLN A 67 2.74 12.94 5.08
CA GLN A 67 2.97 12.46 3.71
C GLN A 67 4.19 11.55 3.61
N SER A 68 4.24 10.74 2.55
CA SER A 68 5.44 9.99 2.17
C SER A 68 5.43 9.63 0.68
N LEU A 69 6.58 9.26 0.13
CA LEU A 69 6.70 8.78 -1.24
C LEU A 69 7.08 7.30 -1.24
N SER A 70 6.20 6.48 -1.81
CA SER A 70 6.45 5.05 -2.05
C SER A 70 6.71 4.78 -3.52
N ILE A 71 7.67 3.89 -3.78
CA ILE A 71 8.17 3.57 -5.12
C ILE A 71 7.99 2.07 -5.34
N LEU A 72 7.31 1.71 -6.43
CA LEU A 72 7.30 0.36 -6.95
C LEU A 72 8.18 0.33 -8.20
N THR A 73 9.32 -0.36 -8.13
CA THR A 73 10.21 -0.55 -9.27
C THR A 73 9.84 -1.86 -9.95
N ILE A 74 9.37 -1.76 -11.19
CA ILE A 74 9.08 -2.91 -12.04
C ILE A 74 10.37 -3.33 -12.77
N PRO A 75 10.90 -4.55 -12.56
CA PRO A 75 12.07 -5.02 -13.28
C PRO A 75 11.78 -5.17 -14.78
N ALA A 76 12.76 -4.84 -15.63
CA ALA A 76 12.63 -4.97 -17.09
C ALA A 76 12.46 -6.43 -17.58
N LEU A 77 12.74 -7.42 -16.73
CA LEU A 77 12.55 -8.86 -17.00
C LEU A 77 11.29 -9.42 -16.32
N MET A 78 10.31 -8.57 -16.02
CA MET A 78 9.02 -9.03 -15.51
C MET A 78 8.33 -9.91 -16.57
N ASP A 79 7.61 -10.94 -16.11
CA ASP A 79 6.90 -11.86 -16.98
C ASP A 79 5.92 -11.08 -17.89
N PRO A 80 6.00 -11.21 -19.23
CA PRO A 80 5.11 -10.50 -20.15
C PRO A 80 3.61 -10.78 -19.93
N SER A 81 3.26 -11.89 -19.27
CA SER A 81 1.88 -12.21 -18.90
C SER A 81 1.27 -11.23 -17.89
N LEU A 82 2.09 -10.41 -17.23
CA LEU A 82 1.63 -9.37 -16.31
C LEU A 82 1.24 -8.06 -17.02
N ALA A 83 1.51 -7.92 -18.32
CA ALA A 83 1.06 -6.77 -19.09
C ALA A 83 -0.48 -6.68 -19.09
N GLY A 84 -1.02 -5.51 -18.77
CA GLY A 84 -2.46 -5.29 -18.65
C GLY A 84 -3.06 -5.63 -17.28
N VAL A 85 -2.27 -6.18 -16.34
CA VAL A 85 -2.70 -6.33 -14.95
C VAL A 85 -2.75 -4.95 -14.29
N THR A 86 -3.85 -4.68 -13.57
CA THR A 86 -3.94 -3.50 -12.69
C THR A 86 -3.65 -3.92 -11.27
N LEU A 87 -2.57 -3.39 -10.70
CA LEU A 87 -2.30 -3.49 -9.28
C LEU A 87 -3.00 -2.34 -8.56
N HIS A 88 -3.53 -2.61 -7.38
CA HIS A 88 -4.12 -1.61 -6.50
C HIS A 88 -3.28 -1.50 -5.24
N HIS A 89 -3.02 -0.27 -4.81
CA HIS A 89 -2.26 -0.01 -3.58
C HIS A 89 -3.03 0.89 -2.65
N ALA A 90 -2.97 0.59 -1.36
CA ALA A 90 -3.47 1.42 -0.29
C ALA A 90 -2.54 1.28 0.92
N PHE A 91 -2.57 2.25 1.82
CA PHE A 91 -1.75 2.19 3.02
C PHE A 91 -2.59 2.27 4.29
N LEU A 92 -2.07 1.66 5.35
CA LEU A 92 -2.53 1.88 6.71
C LEU A 92 -1.53 2.78 7.42
N SER A 93 -2.04 3.69 8.25
CA SER A 93 -1.26 4.38 9.27
C SER A 93 -1.97 4.34 10.61
N GLY A 94 -1.21 4.46 11.69
CA GLY A 94 -1.75 4.39 13.04
C GLY A 94 -0.74 4.87 14.06
N SER A 95 -1.16 5.08 15.30
CA SER A 95 -0.23 5.53 16.34
C SER A 95 0.88 4.49 16.57
N VAL A 96 1.97 4.93 17.23
CA VAL A 96 3.16 4.10 17.51
C VAL A 96 2.85 2.85 18.36
N PHE A 97 1.65 2.77 18.94
CA PHE A 97 1.16 1.60 19.69
C PHE A 97 0.64 0.47 18.79
N GLY A 98 0.73 0.62 17.46
CA GLY A 98 0.59 -0.47 16.50
C GLY A 98 -0.85 -0.80 16.09
N THR A 99 -1.83 -0.01 16.52
CA THR A 99 -3.21 -0.14 16.04
C THR A 99 -3.38 0.74 14.79
N PRO A 100 -3.80 0.19 13.64
CA PRO A 100 -4.12 1.00 12.48
C PRO A 100 -5.35 1.86 12.79
N GLU A 101 -5.28 3.14 12.45
CA GLU A 101 -6.33 4.14 12.73
C GLU A 101 -6.78 4.85 11.45
N PHE A 102 -6.01 4.72 10.36
CA PHE A 102 -6.29 5.31 9.07
C PHE A 102 -6.00 4.31 7.95
N ALA A 103 -6.87 4.32 6.93
CA ALA A 103 -6.73 3.56 5.70
C ALA A 103 -6.96 4.51 4.52
N SER A 104 -6.04 4.51 3.57
CA SER A 104 -6.20 5.31 2.36
C SER A 104 -7.20 4.68 1.39
N ASN A 105 -7.64 5.47 0.41
CA ASN A 105 -8.24 4.90 -0.79
C ASN A 105 -7.23 4.04 -1.57
N ALA A 106 -7.74 3.14 -2.40
CA ALA A 106 -6.93 2.39 -3.33
C ALA A 106 -6.51 3.25 -4.53
N VAL A 107 -5.25 3.14 -4.93
CA VAL A 107 -4.65 3.78 -6.10
C VAL A 107 -4.31 2.69 -7.13
N PRO A 108 -4.85 2.75 -8.35
CA PRO A 108 -4.54 1.80 -9.40
C PRO A 108 -3.19 2.10 -10.08
N LEU A 109 -2.48 1.05 -10.44
CA LEU A 109 -1.27 1.06 -11.26
C LEU A 109 -1.41 0.00 -12.36
N LEU A 110 -1.57 0.45 -13.60
CA LEU A 110 -1.58 -0.41 -14.77
C LEU A 110 -0.15 -0.80 -15.14
N LEU A 111 0.11 -2.10 -15.27
CA LEU A 111 1.37 -2.59 -15.79
C LEU A 111 1.36 -2.50 -17.33
N ALA A 112 2.21 -1.62 -17.85
CA ALA A 112 2.42 -1.46 -19.28
C ALA A 112 3.32 -2.59 -19.83
N PRO A 113 3.24 -2.89 -21.15
CA PRO A 113 4.13 -3.83 -21.82
C PRO A 113 5.61 -3.41 -21.79
#